data_AF-A0A839NPA8-F1
#
_entry.id   AF-A0A839NPA8-F1
#
_cell.length_a   1.000
_cell.length_b   1.000
_cell.length_c   1.000
_cell.angle_alpha   90.00
_cell.angle_beta   90.00
_cell.angle_gamma   90.00
#
_symmetry.space_group_name_H-M   'P 1'
#
loop_
_entity.id
_entity.type
_entity.pdbx_description
1 polymer ?
#
loop_
_entity_poly.entity_id
_entity_poly.type
_entity_poly.pdbx_seq_one_letter_code
_entity_poly.pdbx_strand_id
1 'polypeptide(L)'
;MKKKNVFGILYNALYLQNKDEVEIDLDALMLVAIEQDDYSFDCGLLGLGWLITFLVQLEYFELDVEEVLYDFDDNMYKLAMKAIADRESQIDHLFELIVYFQQRLQSKINYNNFYRRFSLYECLRLLIEKLTKTISEDQISIFQLSKVSCKMSYLIKTCLNEREIEVIYYDQMEFLISCFEKKSHLTELETQALCYTLLSANQYKNPFWEMRLEHVLHSKGALSEEVRFLIGLNDIGFNEKIDISTLGFTGIIEKDQLLFFVATNVAKIHAESILNSPIQA
;
A
#
# COMPACT_ATOMS: atom_id res chain seq x y z
N MET A 1 19.97 -0.18 -21.62
CA MET A 1 19.67 0.29 -20.26
C MET A 1 18.85 -0.76 -19.55
N LYS A 2 19.17 -1.14 -18.30
CA LYS A 2 18.23 -1.92 -17.49
C LYS A 2 16.98 -1.05 -17.30
N LYS A 3 15.78 -1.58 -17.60
CA LYS A 3 14.51 -0.90 -17.28
C LYS A 3 14.54 -0.58 -15.78
N LYS A 4 14.48 0.70 -15.41
CA LYS A 4 14.22 1.09 -14.02
C LYS A 4 12.73 0.89 -13.81
N ASN A 5 12.34 -0.06 -12.95
CA ASN A 5 10.95 -0.24 -12.54
C ASN A 5 10.60 0.79 -11.45
N VAL A 6 9.31 0.95 -11.16
CA VAL A 6 8.78 1.91 -10.18
C VAL A 6 9.45 1.73 -8.81
N PHE A 7 9.64 0.49 -8.38
CA PHE A 7 10.29 0.18 -7.10
C PHE A 7 11.77 0.58 -7.05
N GLY A 8 12.52 0.39 -8.15
CA GLY A 8 13.91 0.82 -8.23
C GLY A 8 14.06 2.34 -8.17
N ILE A 9 13.10 3.10 -8.74
CA ILE A 9 13.09 4.56 -8.63
C ILE A 9 12.75 4.97 -7.21
N LEU A 10 11.71 4.37 -6.62
CA LEU A 10 11.32 4.61 -5.22
C LEU A 10 12.48 4.33 -4.26
N TYR A 11 13.18 3.22 -4.45
CA TYR A 11 14.35 2.86 -3.67
C TYR A 11 15.44 3.92 -3.78
N ASN A 12 15.79 4.35 -5.00
CA ASN A 12 16.81 5.38 -5.18
C ASN A 12 16.40 6.71 -4.53
N ALA A 13 15.14 7.12 -4.69
CA ALA A 13 14.63 8.34 -4.09
C ALA A 13 14.69 8.31 -2.56
N LEU A 14 14.30 7.19 -1.93
CA LEU A 14 14.23 7.06 -0.48
C LEU A 14 15.59 6.71 0.17
N TYR A 15 16.45 5.95 -0.52
CA TYR A 15 17.68 5.42 0.05
C TYR A 15 18.93 6.25 -0.27
N LEU A 16 19.05 6.79 -1.49
CA LEU A 16 20.26 7.53 -1.88
C LEU A 16 20.25 9.00 -1.43
N GLN A 17 19.10 9.52 -0.99
CA GLN A 17 18.93 10.76 -0.19
C GLN A 17 19.50 12.07 -0.74
N ASN A 18 20.16 12.08 -1.89
CA ASN A 18 20.55 13.29 -2.57
C ASN A 18 19.37 13.80 -3.40
N LYS A 19 18.53 14.67 -2.81
CA LYS A 19 17.53 15.45 -3.56
C LYS A 19 18.16 16.14 -4.79
N ASP A 20 19.44 16.50 -4.71
CA ASP A 20 20.22 17.14 -5.78
C ASP A 20 20.74 16.18 -6.87
N GLU A 21 20.76 14.86 -6.65
CA GLU A 21 21.28 13.88 -7.63
C GLU A 21 20.19 13.00 -8.25
N VAL A 22 19.00 12.93 -7.66
CA VAL A 22 17.87 12.20 -8.26
C VAL A 22 17.17 13.10 -9.26
N GLU A 23 17.81 13.34 -10.40
CA GLU A 23 17.15 13.89 -11.58
C GLU A 23 16.22 12.81 -12.15
N ILE A 24 14.97 12.80 -11.66
CA ILE A 24 13.92 11.97 -12.24
C ILE A 24 13.45 12.68 -13.50
N ASP A 25 13.95 12.23 -14.65
CA ASP A 25 13.42 12.62 -15.96
C ASP A 25 12.01 12.01 -16.13
N LEU A 26 11.01 12.72 -15.60
CA LEU A 26 9.60 12.34 -15.66
C LEU A 26 9.11 12.26 -17.12
N ASP A 27 9.60 13.13 -17.99
CA ASP A 27 9.23 13.17 -19.40
C ASP A 27 9.69 11.89 -20.12
N ALA A 28 10.92 11.43 -19.87
CA ALA A 28 11.41 10.17 -20.41
C ALA A 28 10.65 8.96 -19.86
N LEU A 29 10.29 8.95 -18.57
CA LEU A 29 9.50 7.87 -17.98
C LEU A 29 8.08 7.81 -18.55
N MET A 30 7.45 8.97 -18.72
CA MET A 30 6.13 9.11 -19.35
C MET A 30 6.15 8.62 -20.79
N LEU A 31 7.14 9.05 -21.58
CA LEU A 31 7.28 8.65 -22.99
C LEU A 31 7.35 7.12 -23.11
N VAL A 32 8.18 6.48 -22.29
CA VAL A 32 8.36 5.01 -22.31
C VAL A 32 7.08 4.28 -21.94
N ALA A 33 6.33 4.75 -20.95
CA ALA A 33 5.10 4.10 -20.52
C ALA A 33 3.96 4.26 -21.54
N ILE A 34 3.84 5.43 -22.17
CA ILE A 34 2.86 5.70 -23.22
C ILE A 34 3.17 4.90 -24.49
N GLU A 35 4.44 4.87 -24.93
CA GLU A 35 4.86 4.14 -26.13
C GLU A 35 4.66 2.62 -26.02
N GLN A 36 4.74 2.08 -24.80
CA GLN A 36 4.63 0.63 -24.56
C GLN A 36 3.22 0.15 -24.25
N ASP A 37 2.23 1.06 -24.15
CA ASP A 37 0.85 0.74 -23.76
C ASP A 37 0.80 -0.11 -22.46
N ASP A 38 1.74 0.16 -21.54
CA ASP A 38 1.91 -0.60 -20.30
C ASP A 38 1.20 0.11 -19.15
N TYR A 39 0.18 -0.57 -18.61
CA TYR A 39 -0.62 -0.09 -17.49
C TYR A 39 -0.35 -0.84 -16.18
N SER A 40 0.69 -1.67 -16.14
CA SER A 40 1.10 -2.40 -14.93
C SER A 40 1.55 -1.45 -13.83
N PHE A 41 1.51 -1.92 -12.59
CA PHE A 41 2.06 -1.19 -11.46
C PHE A 41 3.61 -1.14 -11.50
N ASP A 42 4.26 -2.23 -11.90
CA ASP A 42 5.71 -2.32 -11.78
C ASP A 42 6.46 -1.42 -12.78
N CYS A 43 5.96 -1.34 -14.01
CA CYS A 43 6.65 -0.66 -15.11
C CYS A 43 5.77 0.32 -15.89
N GLY A 44 4.47 0.33 -15.64
CA GLY A 44 3.48 1.05 -16.42
C GLY A 44 2.98 2.35 -15.81
N LEU A 45 2.00 2.94 -16.49
CA LEU A 45 1.41 4.24 -16.14
C LEU A 45 0.80 4.28 -14.73
N LEU A 46 0.25 3.15 -14.26
CA LEU A 46 -0.38 3.09 -12.95
C LEU A 46 0.63 3.32 -11.81
N GLY A 47 1.75 2.60 -11.84
CA GLY A 47 2.78 2.76 -10.82
C GLY A 47 3.56 4.07 -10.96
N LEU A 48 3.77 4.56 -12.18
CA LEU A 48 4.37 5.88 -12.39
C LEU A 48 3.50 7.00 -11.80
N GLY A 49 2.20 6.99 -12.08
CA GLY A 49 1.28 7.98 -11.52
C GLY A 49 1.20 7.91 -9.98
N TRP A 50 1.23 6.70 -9.42
CA TRP A 50 1.33 6.49 -7.97
C TRP A 50 2.64 7.07 -7.42
N LEU A 51 3.78 6.75 -8.04
CA LEU A 51 5.11 7.17 -7.60
C LEU A 51 5.26 8.69 -7.63
N ILE A 52 4.82 9.34 -8.71
CA ILE A 52 4.82 10.81 -8.80
C ILE A 52 4.01 11.37 -7.65
N THR A 53 2.78 10.89 -7.44
CA THR A 53 1.93 11.36 -6.34
C THR A 53 2.61 11.19 -4.97
N PHE A 54 3.24 10.05 -4.74
CA PHE A 54 3.97 9.76 -3.51
C PHE A 54 5.15 10.71 -3.29
N LEU A 55 6.00 10.89 -4.29
CA LEU A 55 7.16 11.79 -4.21
C LEU A 55 6.77 13.26 -4.03
N VAL A 56 5.67 13.68 -4.64
CA VAL A 56 5.14 15.03 -4.45
C VAL A 56 4.65 15.24 -3.02
N GLN A 57 3.96 14.27 -2.42
CA GLN A 57 3.57 14.34 -1.00
C GLN A 57 4.77 14.43 -0.06
N LEU A 58 5.92 13.92 -0.48
CA LEU A 58 7.19 14.02 0.23
C LEU A 58 8.00 15.28 -0.12
N GLU A 59 7.43 16.21 -0.91
CA GLU A 59 8.06 17.47 -1.30
C GLU A 59 9.42 17.25 -2.01
N TYR A 60 9.49 16.23 -2.88
CA TYR A 60 10.66 15.99 -3.74
C TYR A 60 10.63 16.83 -5.02
N PHE A 61 9.47 17.33 -5.44
CA PHE A 61 9.32 18.18 -6.61
C PHE A 61 8.94 19.59 -6.19
N GLU A 62 9.65 20.59 -6.71
CA GLU A 62 9.28 22.01 -6.60
C GLU A 62 8.30 22.44 -7.70
N LEU A 63 8.10 21.59 -8.73
CA LEU A 63 7.25 21.85 -9.88
C LEU A 63 5.80 21.48 -9.63
N ASP A 64 4.88 22.24 -10.23
CA ASP A 64 3.47 21.90 -10.29
C ASP A 64 3.26 20.75 -11.28
N VAL A 65 3.07 19.55 -10.76
CA VAL A 65 2.78 18.34 -11.55
C VAL A 65 1.29 18.02 -11.61
N GLU A 66 0.42 18.93 -11.18
CA GLU A 66 -1.01 18.67 -11.07
C GLU A 66 -1.66 18.40 -12.44
N GLU A 67 -1.31 19.16 -13.47
CA GLU A 67 -1.81 18.96 -14.83
C GLU A 67 -1.42 17.58 -15.38
N VAL A 68 -0.16 17.16 -15.19
CA VAL A 68 0.30 15.83 -15.58
C VAL A 68 -0.48 14.74 -14.84
N LEU A 69 -0.64 14.89 -13.52
CA LEU A 69 -1.42 13.93 -12.72
C LEU A 69 -2.89 13.86 -13.13
N TYR A 70 -3.44 14.93 -13.72
CA TYR A 70 -4.78 14.86 -14.29
C TYR A 70 -4.81 13.90 -15.49
N ASP A 71 -3.87 13.96 -16.42
CA ASP A 71 -3.85 13.00 -17.53
C ASP A 71 -3.72 11.55 -17.04
N PHE A 72 -2.97 11.32 -15.95
CA PHE A 72 -2.94 10.02 -15.28
C PHE A 72 -4.30 9.61 -14.71
N ASP A 73 -4.95 10.49 -13.94
CA ASP A 73 -6.25 10.22 -13.33
C ASP A 73 -7.29 9.81 -14.41
N ASP A 74 -7.30 10.46 -15.58
CA ASP A 74 -8.22 10.15 -16.68
C ASP A 74 -7.97 8.77 -17.30
N ASN A 75 -6.71 8.37 -17.43
CA ASN A 75 -6.34 7.03 -17.88
C ASN A 75 -6.70 5.97 -16.82
N MET A 76 -6.39 6.24 -15.55
CA MET A 76 -6.70 5.33 -14.46
C MET A 76 -8.20 5.16 -14.25
N TYR A 77 -8.99 6.21 -14.49
CA TYR A 77 -10.46 6.13 -14.50
C TYR A 77 -10.96 5.10 -15.52
N LYS A 78 -10.45 5.16 -16.77
CA LYS A 78 -10.85 4.22 -17.83
C LYS A 78 -10.47 2.78 -17.46
N LEU A 79 -9.27 2.57 -16.92
CA LEU A 79 -8.84 1.26 -16.45
C LEU A 79 -9.71 0.74 -15.31
N ALA A 80 -10.02 1.59 -14.33
CA ALA A 80 -10.89 1.24 -13.22
C ALA A 80 -12.27 0.81 -13.71
N MET A 81 -12.89 1.57 -14.62
CA MET A 81 -14.19 1.21 -15.18
C MET A 81 -14.15 -0.13 -15.93
N LYS A 82 -13.06 -0.42 -16.65
CA LYS A 82 -12.87 -1.73 -17.29
C LYS A 82 -12.76 -2.85 -16.26
N ALA A 83 -11.95 -2.67 -15.21
CA ALA A 83 -11.79 -3.65 -14.14
C ALA A 83 -13.07 -3.84 -13.31
N ILE A 84 -13.92 -2.82 -13.16
CA ILE A 84 -15.22 -2.93 -12.49
C ILE A 84 -16.22 -3.72 -13.36
N ALA A 85 -16.22 -3.45 -14.67
CA ALA A 85 -17.13 -4.11 -15.62
C ALA A 85 -16.75 -5.58 -15.89
N ASP A 86 -15.46 -5.91 -15.80
CA ASP A 86 -14.96 -7.27 -15.96
C ASP A 86 -15.41 -8.17 -14.79
N ARG A 87 -15.85 -9.39 -15.13
CA ARG A 87 -16.29 -10.37 -14.15
C ARG A 87 -15.09 -11.05 -13.49
N GLU A 88 -14.03 -11.29 -14.25
CA GLU A 88 -12.86 -12.10 -13.84
C GLU A 88 -11.68 -11.25 -13.38
N SER A 89 -11.95 -10.01 -12.95
CA SER A 89 -10.95 -9.08 -12.46
C SER A 89 -10.14 -9.67 -11.32
N GLN A 90 -8.82 -9.72 -11.52
CA GLN A 90 -7.90 -10.24 -10.53
C GLN A 90 -7.81 -9.30 -9.32
N ILE A 91 -7.76 -9.88 -8.13
CA ILE A 91 -7.67 -9.13 -6.87
C ILE A 91 -6.47 -8.20 -6.87
N ASP A 92 -5.29 -8.69 -7.26
CA ASP A 92 -4.06 -7.87 -7.24
C ASP A 92 -4.19 -6.63 -8.15
N HIS A 93 -4.88 -6.74 -9.30
CA HIS A 93 -5.11 -5.59 -10.17
C HIS A 93 -6.09 -4.57 -9.55
N LEU A 94 -7.15 -5.03 -8.90
CA LEU A 94 -8.05 -4.14 -8.15
C LEU A 94 -7.30 -3.44 -7.01
N PHE A 95 -6.37 -4.13 -6.36
CA PHE A 95 -5.50 -3.59 -5.31
C PHE A 95 -4.64 -2.45 -5.82
N GLU A 96 -3.95 -2.64 -6.93
CA GLU A 96 -3.09 -1.63 -7.54
C GLU A 96 -3.86 -0.35 -7.88
N LEU A 97 -5.06 -0.49 -8.44
CA LEU A 97 -5.94 0.64 -8.73
C LEU A 97 -6.41 1.35 -7.44
N ILE A 98 -6.87 0.59 -6.45
CA ILE A 98 -7.27 1.12 -5.13
C ILE A 98 -6.13 1.90 -4.48
N VAL A 99 -4.92 1.36 -4.51
CA VAL A 99 -3.70 2.02 -4.00
C VAL A 99 -3.50 3.38 -4.68
N TYR A 100 -3.61 3.43 -6.00
CA TYR A 100 -3.47 4.68 -6.74
C TYR A 100 -4.52 5.72 -6.34
N PHE A 101 -5.82 5.36 -6.37
CA PHE A 101 -6.89 6.32 -6.04
C PHE A 101 -6.84 6.79 -4.59
N GLN A 102 -6.51 5.89 -3.66
CA GLN A 102 -6.31 6.24 -2.26
C GLN A 102 -5.17 7.26 -2.11
N GLN A 103 -4.02 7.00 -2.75
CA GLN A 103 -2.85 7.88 -2.70
C GLN A 103 -3.18 9.27 -3.26
N ARG A 104 -3.92 9.34 -4.38
CA ARG A 104 -4.40 10.60 -4.95
C ARG A 104 -5.32 11.33 -3.98
N LEU A 105 -6.31 10.68 -3.38
CA LEU A 105 -7.26 11.32 -2.45
C LEU A 105 -6.60 11.87 -1.17
N GLN A 106 -5.51 11.25 -0.71
CA GLN A 106 -4.73 11.72 0.43
C GLN A 106 -3.80 12.89 0.08
N SER A 107 -3.49 13.09 -1.21
CA SER A 107 -2.63 14.19 -1.63
C SER A 107 -3.28 15.54 -1.33
N LYS A 108 -2.52 16.42 -0.66
CA LYS A 108 -2.95 17.80 -0.36
C LYS A 108 -3.14 18.64 -1.63
N ILE A 109 -2.61 18.22 -2.77
CA ILE A 109 -2.76 18.93 -4.04
C ILE A 109 -4.22 18.94 -4.49
N ASN A 110 -4.97 17.88 -4.18
CA ASN A 110 -6.34 17.70 -4.63
C ASN A 110 -7.39 18.57 -3.91
N TYR A 111 -6.99 19.53 -3.07
CA TYR A 111 -7.95 20.43 -2.42
C TYR A 111 -8.54 21.48 -3.38
N ASN A 112 -7.91 21.71 -4.53
CA ASN A 112 -8.30 22.82 -5.42
C ASN A 112 -9.42 22.46 -6.41
N ASN A 113 -9.58 21.18 -6.78
CA ASN A 113 -10.59 20.74 -7.76
C ASN A 113 -11.60 19.75 -7.16
N PHE A 114 -12.75 20.28 -6.74
CA PHE A 114 -13.85 19.50 -6.17
C PHE A 114 -14.32 18.35 -7.08
N TYR A 115 -14.51 18.62 -8.38
CA TYR A 115 -15.03 17.61 -9.32
C TYR A 115 -14.05 16.46 -9.53
N ARG A 116 -12.75 16.76 -9.55
CA ARG A 116 -11.71 15.75 -9.64
C ARG A 116 -11.69 14.87 -8.41
N ARG A 117 -11.68 15.48 -7.22
CA ARG A 117 -11.73 14.76 -5.95
C ARG A 117 -12.97 13.87 -5.85
N PHE A 118 -14.14 14.37 -6.27
CA PHE A 118 -15.37 13.58 -6.32
C PHE A 118 -15.22 12.37 -7.24
N SER A 119 -14.71 12.56 -8.46
CA SER A 119 -14.53 11.47 -9.42
C SER A 119 -13.56 10.38 -8.92
N LEU A 120 -12.46 10.79 -8.27
CA LEU A 120 -11.51 9.88 -7.63
C LEU A 120 -12.16 9.09 -6.48
N TYR A 121 -12.96 9.75 -5.64
CA TYR A 121 -13.68 9.11 -4.54
C TYR A 121 -14.69 8.07 -5.03
N GLU A 122 -15.51 8.45 -6.01
CA GLU A 122 -16.50 7.55 -6.60
C GLU A 122 -15.84 6.31 -7.23
N CYS A 123 -14.71 6.49 -7.92
CA CYS A 123 -13.94 5.36 -8.45
C CYS A 123 -13.42 4.43 -7.36
N LEU A 124 -12.84 5.00 -6.31
CA LEU A 124 -12.34 4.22 -5.18
C LEU A 124 -13.46 3.38 -4.55
N ARG A 125 -14.64 3.99 -4.34
CA ARG A 125 -15.81 3.29 -3.81
C ARG A 125 -16.24 2.12 -4.70
N LEU A 126 -16.42 2.35 -6.00
CA LEU A 126 -16.81 1.30 -6.94
C LEU A 126 -15.80 0.16 -7.03
N LEU A 127 -14.50 0.47 -6.96
CA LEU A 127 -13.44 -0.55 -6.91
C LEU A 127 -13.53 -1.40 -5.64
N ILE A 128 -13.86 -0.79 -4.51
CA ILE A 128 -14.01 -1.48 -3.23
C ILE A 128 -15.26 -2.35 -3.21
N GLU A 129 -16.37 -1.88 -3.76
CA GLU A 129 -17.57 -2.69 -3.96
C GLU A 129 -17.26 -3.91 -4.83
N LYS A 130 -16.56 -3.72 -5.96
CA LYS A 130 -16.12 -4.80 -6.84
C LYS A 130 -15.19 -5.79 -6.11
N LEU A 131 -14.21 -5.29 -5.37
CA LEU A 131 -13.27 -6.11 -4.61
C LEU A 131 -14.01 -6.96 -3.57
N THR A 132 -14.89 -6.33 -2.81
CA THR A 132 -15.72 -6.97 -1.78
C THR A 132 -16.60 -8.07 -2.35
N LYS A 133 -17.22 -7.81 -3.51
CA LYS A 133 -18.00 -8.80 -4.25
C LYS A 133 -17.14 -9.98 -4.68
N THR A 134 -15.98 -9.71 -5.27
CA THR A 134 -15.01 -10.73 -5.72
C THR A 134 -14.61 -11.61 -4.53
N ILE A 135 -14.40 -11.02 -3.35
CA ILE A 135 -14.08 -11.76 -2.12
C ILE A 135 -15.19 -12.67 -1.63
N SER A 136 -16.44 -12.26 -1.84
CA SER A 136 -17.61 -13.03 -1.39
C SER A 136 -17.94 -14.17 -2.34
N GLU A 137 -17.57 -14.05 -3.63
CA GLU A 137 -17.92 -15.01 -4.69
C GLU A 137 -16.82 -16.07 -4.90
N ASP A 138 -15.54 -15.71 -4.71
CA ASP A 138 -14.41 -16.59 -5.02
C ASP A 138 -13.85 -17.32 -3.80
N GLN A 139 -13.25 -18.49 -4.05
CA GLN A 139 -12.45 -19.18 -3.04
C GLN A 139 -11.08 -18.50 -2.91
N ILE A 140 -10.96 -17.61 -1.93
CA ILE A 140 -9.73 -16.86 -1.68
C ILE A 140 -8.86 -17.55 -0.64
N SER A 141 -7.55 -17.55 -0.87
CA SER A 141 -6.57 -18.05 0.09
C SER A 141 -6.52 -17.17 1.35
N ILE A 142 -6.22 -17.77 2.51
CA ILE A 142 -6.05 -17.02 3.77
C ILE A 142 -5.03 -15.88 3.60
N PHE A 143 -3.95 -16.13 2.86
CA PHE A 143 -2.92 -15.13 2.59
C PHE A 143 -3.45 -13.92 1.82
N GLN A 144 -4.16 -14.14 0.71
CA GLN A 144 -4.76 -13.04 -0.04
C GLN A 144 -5.79 -12.30 0.80
N LEU A 145 -6.65 -13.01 1.53
CA LEU A 145 -7.66 -12.38 2.39
C LEU A 145 -7.03 -11.51 3.48
N SER A 146 -5.93 -11.96 4.10
CA SER A 146 -5.16 -11.17 5.06
C SER A 146 -4.57 -9.89 4.45
N LYS A 147 -4.00 -9.96 3.23
CA LYS A 147 -3.57 -8.76 2.49
C LYS A 147 -4.75 -7.82 2.27
N VAL A 148 -5.93 -8.37 1.94
CA VAL A 148 -7.11 -7.53 1.72
C VAL A 148 -7.57 -6.84 2.98
N SER A 149 -7.73 -7.56 4.08
CA SER A 149 -8.12 -6.97 5.35
C SER A 149 -7.18 -5.85 5.76
N CYS A 150 -5.86 -6.04 5.63
CA CYS A 150 -4.86 -5.00 5.93
C CYS A 150 -5.00 -3.75 5.05
N LYS A 151 -5.44 -3.89 3.79
CA LYS A 151 -5.72 -2.72 2.96
C LYS A 151 -7.03 -2.04 3.35
N MET A 152 -8.07 -2.81 3.65
CA MET A 152 -9.38 -2.29 4.07
C MET A 152 -9.27 -1.49 5.38
N SER A 153 -8.55 -2.00 6.38
CA SER A 153 -8.29 -1.28 7.65
C SER A 153 -7.65 0.08 7.40
N TYR A 154 -6.69 0.16 6.46
CA TYR A 154 -6.03 1.40 6.10
C TYR A 154 -6.94 2.35 5.32
N LEU A 155 -7.77 1.84 4.41
CA LEU A 155 -8.77 2.62 3.66
C LEU A 155 -9.82 3.26 4.58
N ILE A 156 -10.36 2.49 5.53
CA ILE A 156 -11.33 2.97 6.54
C ILE A 156 -10.72 4.13 7.34
N LYS A 157 -9.42 4.08 7.62
CA LYS A 157 -8.75 5.13 8.39
C LYS A 157 -8.50 6.41 7.61
N THR A 158 -8.35 6.33 6.29
CA THR A 158 -7.75 7.41 5.50
C THR A 158 -8.69 8.07 4.50
N CYS A 159 -9.54 7.29 3.84
CA CYS A 159 -10.33 7.78 2.70
C CYS A 159 -11.82 7.51 2.81
N LEU A 160 -12.25 6.50 3.54
CA LEU A 160 -13.65 6.05 3.55
C LEU A 160 -14.23 6.10 4.96
N ASN A 161 -15.44 6.62 5.09
CA ASN A 161 -16.21 6.59 6.33
C ASN A 161 -17.54 5.85 6.09
N GLU A 162 -17.44 4.62 5.62
CA GLU A 162 -18.61 3.83 5.24
C GLU A 162 -18.76 2.63 6.19
N ARG A 163 -19.81 2.69 7.01
CA ARG A 163 -20.24 1.60 7.91
C ARG A 163 -20.45 0.27 7.16
N GLU A 164 -20.71 0.34 5.86
CA GLU A 164 -20.95 -0.84 5.01
C GLU A 164 -19.68 -1.68 4.80
N ILE A 165 -18.52 -1.03 4.66
CA ILE A 165 -17.23 -1.72 4.57
C ILE A 165 -16.85 -2.32 5.92
N GLU A 166 -17.17 -1.60 7.01
CA GLU A 166 -16.80 -1.99 8.37
C GLU A 166 -17.39 -3.34 8.77
N VAL A 167 -18.66 -3.61 8.43
CA VAL A 167 -19.31 -4.90 8.72
C VAL A 167 -18.56 -6.04 8.05
N ILE A 168 -18.28 -5.91 6.75
CA ILE A 168 -17.62 -6.95 5.97
C ILE A 168 -16.18 -7.16 6.46
N TYR A 169 -15.49 -6.07 6.75
CA TYR A 169 -14.16 -6.10 7.33
C TYR A 169 -14.14 -6.82 8.68
N TYR A 170 -15.12 -6.57 9.56
CA TYR A 170 -15.22 -7.21 10.87
C TYR A 170 -15.40 -8.73 10.75
N ASP A 171 -16.32 -9.17 9.87
CA ASP A 171 -16.58 -10.60 9.62
C ASP A 171 -15.33 -11.30 9.07
N GLN A 172 -14.61 -10.64 8.15
CA GLN A 172 -13.34 -11.16 7.62
C GLN A 172 -12.27 -11.29 8.70
N MET A 173 -12.13 -10.30 9.57
CA MET A 173 -11.16 -10.32 10.67
C MET A 173 -11.45 -11.46 11.64
N GLU A 174 -12.70 -11.64 12.07
CA GLU A 174 -13.08 -12.75 12.96
C GLU A 174 -12.85 -14.12 12.31
N PHE A 175 -13.15 -14.25 11.01
CA PHE A 175 -12.87 -15.46 10.25
C PHE A 175 -11.37 -15.77 10.20
N LEU A 176 -10.52 -14.79 9.89
CA LEU A 176 -9.06 -14.94 9.82
C LEU A 176 -8.48 -15.34 11.18
N ILE A 177 -8.84 -14.63 12.25
CA ILE A 177 -8.38 -14.94 13.61
C ILE A 177 -8.77 -16.38 13.99
N SER A 178 -10.03 -16.75 13.75
CA SER A 178 -10.52 -18.11 14.02
C SER A 178 -9.77 -19.18 13.24
N CYS A 179 -9.35 -18.88 12.01
CA CYS A 179 -8.55 -19.79 11.20
C CYS A 179 -7.15 -20.01 11.78
N PHE A 180 -6.49 -18.94 12.24
CA PHE A 180 -5.16 -19.02 12.83
C PHE A 180 -5.17 -19.72 14.21
N GLU A 181 -6.17 -19.45 15.05
CA GLU A 181 -6.30 -20.08 16.38
C GLU A 181 -6.46 -21.61 16.29
N LYS A 182 -7.17 -22.10 15.28
CA LYS A 182 -7.43 -23.54 15.07
C LYS A 182 -6.22 -24.31 14.53
N LYS A 183 -5.24 -23.63 13.92
CA LYS A 183 -4.08 -24.31 13.32
C LYS A 183 -3.09 -24.76 14.39
N SER A 184 -2.59 -25.98 14.30
CA SER A 184 -1.55 -26.51 15.20
C SER A 184 -0.17 -25.90 14.90
N HIS A 185 0.15 -25.76 13.61
CA HIS A 185 1.37 -25.17 13.09
C HIS A 185 1.03 -24.22 11.94
N LEU A 186 1.85 -23.18 11.77
CA LEU A 186 1.75 -22.24 10.67
C LEU A 186 2.87 -22.52 9.68
N THR A 187 2.53 -22.55 8.40
CA THR A 187 3.52 -22.46 7.31
C THR A 187 4.13 -21.05 7.28
N GLU A 188 5.19 -20.87 6.49
CA GLU A 188 5.80 -19.55 6.29
C GLU A 188 4.79 -18.55 5.71
N LEU A 189 4.05 -18.94 4.67
CA LEU A 189 3.04 -18.10 4.04
C LEU A 189 1.90 -17.74 5.00
N GLU A 190 1.51 -18.66 5.89
CA GLU A 190 0.48 -18.40 6.90
C GLU A 190 0.99 -17.52 8.03
N THR A 191 2.28 -17.60 8.36
CA THR A 191 2.93 -16.67 9.29
C THR A 191 2.91 -15.25 8.71
N GLN A 192 3.22 -15.09 7.42
CA GLN A 192 3.09 -13.79 6.74
C GLN A 192 1.64 -13.29 6.75
N ALA A 193 0.68 -14.17 6.45
CA ALA A 193 -0.75 -13.85 6.50
C ALA A 193 -1.17 -13.37 7.90
N LEU A 194 -0.70 -14.05 8.95
CA LEU A 194 -0.94 -13.66 10.34
C LEU A 194 -0.38 -12.27 10.65
N CYS A 195 0.82 -11.93 10.15
CA CYS A 195 1.38 -10.59 10.29
C CYS A 195 0.52 -9.51 9.61
N TYR A 196 0.03 -9.75 8.39
CA TYR A 196 -0.89 -8.82 7.74
C TYR A 196 -2.18 -8.63 8.53
N THR A 197 -2.75 -9.71 9.08
CA THR A 197 -3.95 -9.63 9.92
C THR A 197 -3.68 -8.89 11.23
N LEU A 198 -2.52 -9.08 11.86
CA LEU A 198 -2.12 -8.33 13.05
C LEU A 198 -1.96 -6.84 12.75
N LEU A 199 -1.29 -6.49 11.65
CA LEU A 199 -1.19 -5.09 11.22
C LEU A 199 -2.57 -4.49 10.93
N SER A 200 -3.47 -5.27 10.32
CA SER A 200 -4.86 -4.88 10.09
C SER A 200 -5.58 -4.50 11.39
N ALA A 201 -5.51 -5.37 12.40
CA ALA A 201 -6.10 -5.13 13.72
C ALA A 201 -5.55 -3.87 14.37
N ASN A 202 -4.23 -3.71 14.30
CA ASN A 202 -3.48 -2.55 14.80
C ASN A 202 -3.87 -1.24 14.13
N GLN A 203 -3.91 -1.20 12.79
CA GLN A 203 -4.33 -0.02 12.03
C GLN A 203 -5.74 0.44 12.41
N TYR A 204 -6.61 -0.56 12.64
CA TYR A 204 -8.00 -0.42 13.07
C TYR A 204 -8.14 -0.07 14.56
N LYS A 205 -7.08 -0.26 15.36
CA LYS A 205 -7.03 -0.01 16.82
C LYS A 205 -8.01 -0.89 17.60
N ASN A 206 -8.04 -2.18 17.33
CA ASN A 206 -8.86 -3.14 18.07
C ASN A 206 -8.00 -4.01 19.00
N PRO A 207 -7.86 -3.64 20.29
CA PRO A 207 -6.95 -4.32 21.22
C PRO A 207 -7.36 -5.76 21.51
N PHE A 208 -8.63 -6.12 21.29
CA PHE A 208 -9.09 -7.50 21.46
C PHE A 208 -8.55 -8.41 20.36
N TRP A 209 -8.57 -7.96 19.11
CA TRP A 209 -8.00 -8.70 17.99
C TRP A 209 -6.48 -8.79 18.09
N GLU A 210 -5.82 -7.68 18.45
CA GLU A 210 -4.38 -7.62 18.67
C GLU A 210 -3.94 -8.69 19.68
N MET A 211 -4.56 -8.71 20.86
CA MET A 211 -4.25 -9.68 21.91
C MET A 211 -4.42 -11.14 21.46
N ARG A 212 -5.49 -11.44 20.72
CA ARG A 212 -5.73 -12.81 20.21
C ARG A 212 -4.67 -13.22 19.20
N LEU A 213 -4.34 -12.35 18.26
CA LEU A 213 -3.36 -12.61 17.22
C LEU A 213 -1.93 -12.73 17.78
N GLU A 214 -1.57 -11.88 18.74
CA GLU A 214 -0.31 -11.99 19.49
C GLU A 214 -0.23 -13.33 20.24
N HIS A 215 -1.31 -13.75 20.90
CA HIS A 215 -1.35 -15.05 21.57
C HIS A 215 -1.12 -16.21 20.59
N VAL A 216 -1.71 -16.16 19.39
CA VAL A 216 -1.42 -17.15 18.34
C VAL A 216 0.05 -17.10 17.96
N LEU A 217 0.60 -15.92 17.70
CA LEU A 217 2.01 -15.76 17.32
C LEU A 217 2.97 -16.36 18.35
N HIS A 218 2.76 -16.06 19.63
CA HIS A 218 3.55 -16.58 20.74
C HIS A 218 3.39 -18.10 20.91
N SER A 219 2.14 -18.60 20.90
CA SER A 219 1.86 -20.01 21.12
C SER A 219 2.38 -20.93 20.00
N LYS A 220 2.50 -20.40 18.77
CA LYS A 220 3.02 -21.14 17.61
C LYS A 220 4.52 -20.98 17.40
N GLY A 221 5.20 -20.18 18.22
CA GLY A 221 6.63 -19.90 18.07
C GLY A 221 6.98 -19.17 16.77
N ALA A 222 6.03 -18.44 16.19
CA ALA A 222 6.15 -17.80 14.88
C ALA A 222 6.86 -16.43 14.94
N LEU A 223 7.63 -16.17 16.00
CA LEU A 223 8.37 -14.92 16.22
C LEU A 223 9.71 -14.96 15.48
N SER A 224 9.66 -14.78 14.16
CA SER A 224 10.85 -14.48 13.37
C SER A 224 11.24 -13.00 13.49
N GLU A 225 12.44 -12.62 13.06
CA GLU A 225 12.88 -11.21 13.07
C GLU A 225 12.01 -10.34 12.16
N GLU A 226 11.54 -10.89 11.04
CA GLU A 226 10.66 -10.25 10.08
C GLU A 226 9.26 -9.99 10.66
N VAL A 227 8.73 -10.95 11.41
CA VAL A 227 7.47 -10.80 12.15
C VAL A 227 7.60 -9.70 13.19
N ARG A 228 8.70 -9.68 13.95
CA ARG A 228 8.99 -8.59 14.91
C ARG A 228 9.14 -7.26 14.21
N PHE A 229 9.70 -7.23 13.01
CA PHE A 229 9.79 -6.03 12.21
C PHE A 229 8.42 -5.52 11.75
N LEU A 230 7.55 -6.39 11.22
CA LEU A 230 6.18 -6.03 10.82
C LEU A 230 5.33 -5.60 12.03
N ILE A 231 5.57 -6.17 13.21
CA ILE A 231 4.99 -5.69 14.47
C ILE A 231 5.61 -4.34 14.85
N GLY A 232 6.92 -4.16 14.68
CA GLY A 232 7.60 -2.89 14.91
C GLY A 232 7.04 -1.76 14.04
N LEU A 233 6.60 -2.05 12.80
CA LEU A 233 5.88 -1.06 11.97
C LEU A 233 4.59 -0.53 12.62
N ASN A 234 4.02 -1.25 13.59
CA ASN A 234 2.89 -0.78 14.40
C ASN A 234 3.32 0.19 15.51
N ASP A 235 4.44 -0.11 16.18
CA ASP A 235 4.97 0.70 17.28
C ASP A 235 5.55 2.03 16.81
N ILE A 236 5.95 2.10 15.53
CA ILE A 236 6.20 3.37 14.85
C ILE A 236 4.85 4.06 14.69
N GLY A 237 4.45 4.78 15.72
CA GLY A 237 3.23 5.56 15.72
C GLY A 237 3.21 6.52 14.52
N PHE A 238 2.02 7.09 14.25
CA PHE A 238 1.78 8.05 13.15
C PHE A 238 2.71 9.29 13.13
N ASN A 239 3.56 9.44 14.16
CA ASN A 239 4.50 10.53 14.36
C ASN A 239 5.95 10.05 14.58
N GLU A 240 6.22 8.74 14.59
CA GLU A 240 7.58 8.23 14.74
C GLU A 240 8.22 7.95 13.38
N LYS A 241 9.54 8.10 13.34
CA LYS A 241 10.34 8.17 12.13
C LYS A 241 10.78 6.75 11.73
N ILE A 242 10.40 6.28 10.53
CA ILE A 242 10.87 4.99 10.00
C ILE A 242 12.26 5.19 9.40
N ASP A 243 13.30 4.67 10.05
CA ASP A 243 14.62 4.57 9.44
C ASP A 243 14.69 3.35 8.51
N ILE A 244 14.49 3.59 7.22
CA ILE A 244 14.52 2.57 6.15
C ILE A 244 15.88 1.85 6.10
N SER A 245 16.96 2.46 6.61
CA SER A 245 18.28 1.83 6.65
C SER A 245 18.42 0.74 7.72
N THR A 246 17.59 0.79 8.78
CA THR A 246 17.56 -0.22 9.85
C THR A 246 16.76 -1.48 9.50
N LEU A 247 16.14 -1.50 8.32
CA LEU A 247 15.47 -2.67 7.78
C LEU A 247 16.52 -3.75 7.46
N GLY A 248 16.85 -4.58 8.45
CA GLY A 248 17.62 -5.80 8.23
C GLY A 248 16.78 -6.76 7.40
N PHE A 249 17.05 -6.84 6.09
CA PHE A 249 16.23 -7.60 5.16
C PHE A 249 16.59 -9.09 5.21
N THR A 250 15.69 -9.91 5.73
CA THR A 250 15.82 -11.37 5.73
C THR A 250 14.67 -12.00 4.95
N GLY A 251 14.98 -12.42 3.72
CA GLY A 251 14.43 -13.58 2.99
C GLY A 251 12.96 -13.66 2.55
N ILE A 252 12.00 -13.11 3.31
CA ILE A 252 10.59 -13.53 3.23
C ILE A 252 9.74 -12.62 2.31
N ILE A 253 10.01 -11.31 2.30
CA ILE A 253 9.36 -10.31 1.45
C ILE A 253 10.47 -9.61 0.65
N GLU A 254 10.33 -9.53 -0.67
CA GLU A 254 11.29 -8.77 -1.48
C GLU A 254 11.32 -7.32 -1.00
N LYS A 255 12.52 -6.74 -0.89
CA LYS A 255 12.74 -5.38 -0.35
C LYS A 255 11.83 -4.32 -0.97
N ASP A 256 11.59 -4.46 -2.26
CA ASP A 256 10.75 -3.58 -3.08
C ASP A 256 9.26 -3.71 -2.73
N GLN A 257 8.79 -4.93 -2.46
CA GLN A 257 7.42 -5.23 -2.02
C GLN A 257 7.17 -4.72 -0.60
N LEU A 258 8.18 -4.77 0.27
CA LEU A 258 8.07 -4.24 1.63
C LEU A 258 7.99 -2.71 1.62
N LEU A 259 8.84 -2.05 0.82
CA LEU A 259 8.81 -0.60 0.67
C LEU A 259 7.46 -0.13 0.11
N PHE A 260 6.94 -0.84 -0.88
CA PHE A 260 5.60 -0.63 -1.40
C PHE A 260 4.53 -0.85 -0.33
N PHE A 261 4.63 -1.93 0.44
CA PHE A 261 3.71 -2.23 1.52
C PHE A 261 3.68 -1.13 2.58
N VAL A 262 4.84 -0.65 3.03
CA VAL A 262 4.96 0.47 3.97
C VAL A 262 4.37 1.74 3.36
N ALA A 263 4.76 2.08 2.13
CA ALA A 263 4.28 3.29 1.45
C ALA A 263 2.76 3.29 1.21
N THR A 264 2.14 2.12 1.12
CA THR A 264 0.71 2.00 0.77
C THR A 264 -0.21 1.60 1.91
N ASN A 265 0.34 1.23 3.06
CA ASN A 265 -0.43 0.77 4.22
C ASN A 265 0.00 1.45 5.53
N VAL A 266 1.09 2.22 5.55
CA VAL A 266 1.57 2.92 6.75
C VAL A 266 1.47 4.42 6.55
N ALA A 267 0.86 5.09 7.52
CA ALA A 267 0.20 6.37 7.30
C ALA A 267 1.09 7.61 7.26
N LYS A 268 2.41 7.47 7.37
CA LYS A 268 3.38 8.56 7.22
C LYS A 268 4.79 7.98 7.21
N ILE A 269 5.44 8.01 6.06
CA ILE A 269 6.90 7.96 6.00
C ILE A 269 7.37 9.41 6.11
N HIS A 270 7.77 9.86 7.30
CA HIS A 270 8.43 11.16 7.42
C HIS A 270 9.90 11.02 7.01
N ALA A 271 10.25 11.52 5.82
CA ALA A 271 11.63 11.57 5.32
C ALA A 271 12.57 12.51 6.12
N GLU A 272 12.04 13.24 7.11
CA GLU A 272 12.79 14.26 7.87
C GLU A 272 13.71 13.72 8.98
N SER A 273 13.79 12.40 9.21
CA SER A 273 14.71 11.84 10.22
C SER A 273 16.11 11.56 9.71
N ILE A 274 16.30 11.55 8.41
CA ILE A 274 17.58 11.12 7.85
C ILE A 274 18.56 12.29 7.71
N LEU A 275 18.04 13.52 7.74
CA LEU A 275 18.83 14.76 7.63
C LEU A 275 19.62 15.14 8.89
N ASN A 276 19.52 14.40 10.01
CA ASN A 276 20.12 14.80 11.29
C ASN A 276 20.89 13.68 12.02
N SER A 277 21.34 12.63 11.32
CA SER A 277 22.46 11.84 11.85
C SER A 277 23.73 12.69 11.72
N PRO A 278 24.36 13.13 12.83
CA PRO A 278 25.68 13.70 12.72
C PRO A 278 26.59 12.57 12.28
N ILE A 279 27.19 12.73 11.09
CA ILE A 279 28.35 11.96 10.67
C ILE A 279 29.39 12.09 11.79
N GLN A 280 29.49 11.09 12.64
CA GLN A 280 30.65 10.94 13.51
C GLN A 280 31.80 10.53 12.58
N ALA A 281 32.70 11.48 12.37
CA ALA A 281 33.98 11.32 11.70
C ALA A 281 34.89 10.33 12.42
#